data_AF-A0A0K0DM76-F1
#
_entry.id   AF-A0A0K0DM76-F1
#
_cell.length_a   1.000
_cell.length_b   1.000
_cell.length_c   1.000
_cell.angle_alpha   90.00
_cell.angle_beta   90.00
_cell.angle_gamma   90.00
#
_symmetry.space_group_name_H-M   'P 1'
#
loop_
_entity.id
_entity.type
_entity.pdbx_description
1 polymer ?
#
loop_
_entity_poly.entity_id
_entity_poly.type
_entity_poly.pdbx_seq_one_letter_code
_entity_poly.pdbx_strand_id
1 'polypeptide(L)'
;MKWFAGSVSTAIQVSRKNNALFIVFIESENGKGEKMRELWDKVNPTPVLPASYIIDNLGKPIEVITLLKDLSYDEFFTKIVNSVKIFSASTKSGQNEGSQAIAGSSLDKEPLVSSSTSPSSSAGMSLEERTKRAKLLLEQKSAIEKARKQEEEKKRELERINTGKLLQEAQKKRHEEELIEAAAQRRRDKIEAERERERLKAQIKADREEREFRERRGIPVVDKTPLAETTMPKLEPVASDRCRVQVRFPNGENIVEEFLSSDSLSILKELIEQDGRVSGSFSIAQMFPRKVFSEVEFQKSFVDLCLTPTCTLLIIQSPNKASHIISATPLGGIFSLFSLIVIGPLQSIYSIIAGWLGWRSGEILLLAMIRLRELT
;
A
#
# COMPACT_ATOMS: atom_id res chain seq x y z
N MET A 1 -18.10 -18.95 17.47
CA MET A 1 -18.10 -20.21 16.66
C MET A 1 -18.60 -21.38 17.52
N LYS A 2 -19.07 -22.49 16.93
CA LYS A 2 -19.34 -23.73 17.69
C LYS A 2 -18.07 -24.60 17.69
N TRP A 3 -17.40 -24.71 18.83
CA TRP A 3 -16.29 -25.64 19.01
C TRP A 3 -16.80 -27.07 18.85
N PHE A 4 -16.12 -27.87 18.02
CA PHE A 4 -16.50 -29.27 17.83
C PHE A 4 -16.00 -30.10 19.01
N ALA A 5 -16.91 -30.74 19.74
CA ALA A 5 -16.58 -31.67 20.80
C ALA A 5 -16.48 -33.09 20.23
N GLY A 6 -15.29 -33.68 20.24
CA GLY A 6 -15.04 -35.04 19.75
C GLY A 6 -13.59 -35.24 19.32
N SER A 7 -13.29 -36.40 18.73
CA SER A 7 -11.96 -36.66 18.17
C SER A 7 -11.71 -35.84 16.90
N VAL A 8 -10.44 -35.54 16.63
CA VAL A 8 -10.02 -34.81 15.43
C VAL A 8 -10.44 -35.55 14.15
N SER A 9 -10.40 -36.88 14.16
CA SER A 9 -10.82 -37.70 13.02
C SER A 9 -12.31 -37.55 12.70
N THR A 10 -13.19 -37.52 13.71
CA THR A 10 -14.62 -37.26 13.52
C THR A 10 -14.87 -35.82 13.07
N ALA A 11 -14.11 -34.86 13.59
CA ALA A 11 -14.23 -33.46 13.19
C ALA A 11 -13.91 -33.25 11.69
N ILE A 12 -12.87 -33.92 11.18
CA ILE A 12 -12.50 -33.90 9.75
C ILE A 12 -13.61 -34.51 8.89
N GLN A 13 -14.22 -35.62 9.31
CA GLN A 13 -15.32 -36.25 8.57
C GLN A 13 -16.54 -35.33 8.49
N VAL A 14 -16.90 -34.66 9.59
CA VAL A 14 -18.02 -33.71 9.65
C VAL A 14 -17.76 -32.47 8.78
N SER A 15 -16.54 -31.93 8.81
CA SER A 15 -16.14 -30.82 7.93
C SER A 15 -16.26 -31.18 6.44
N ARG A 16 -15.80 -32.38 6.05
CA ARG A 16 -15.92 -32.88 4.67
C ARG A 16 -17.38 -33.09 4.26
N LYS A 17 -18.22 -33.64 5.14
CA LYS A 17 -19.65 -33.84 4.87
C LYS A 17 -20.39 -32.52 4.64
N ASN A 18 -20.00 -31.48 5.39
CA ASN A 18 -20.67 -30.18 5.34
C ASN A 18 -20.00 -29.18 4.39
N ASN A 19 -18.97 -29.58 3.62
CA ASN A 19 -18.13 -28.69 2.80
C ASN A 19 -17.65 -27.44 3.57
N ALA A 20 -17.27 -27.59 4.84
CA ALA A 20 -16.87 -26.49 5.71
C ALA A 20 -15.35 -26.48 5.92
N LEU A 21 -14.76 -25.29 6.06
CA LEU A 21 -13.36 -25.11 6.45
C LEU A 21 -13.10 -25.65 7.86
N PHE A 22 -12.09 -26.51 7.99
CA PHE A 22 -11.65 -27.08 9.27
C PHE A 22 -10.42 -26.33 9.79
N ILE A 23 -10.57 -25.65 10.93
CA ILE A 23 -9.51 -24.88 11.58
C ILE A 23 -9.18 -25.56 12.91
N VAL A 24 -7.90 -25.88 13.11
CA VAL A 24 -7.40 -26.47 14.37
C VAL A 24 -6.65 -25.38 15.13
N PHE A 25 -7.13 -25.07 16.33
CA PHE A 25 -6.45 -24.18 17.27
C PHE A 25 -5.76 -25.02 18.34
N ILE A 26 -4.43 -24.93 18.41
CA ILE A 26 -3.65 -25.57 19.46
C ILE A 26 -3.39 -24.52 20.52
N GLU A 27 -4.00 -24.73 21.68
CA GLU A 27 -3.82 -23.88 22.84
C GLU A 27 -2.40 -24.03 23.40
N SER A 28 -1.72 -22.90 23.58
CA SER A 28 -0.43 -22.83 24.23
C SER A 28 -0.58 -21.92 25.46
N GLU A 29 -0.10 -22.36 26.63
CA GLU A 29 -0.14 -21.63 27.92
C GLU A 29 0.76 -20.37 27.95
N ASN A 30 1.02 -19.78 26.79
CA ASN A 30 1.74 -18.53 26.66
C ASN A 30 0.74 -17.37 26.66
N GLY A 31 1.11 -16.20 27.19
CA GLY A 31 0.23 -15.00 27.19
C GLY A 31 -0.21 -14.50 25.79
N LYS A 32 0.35 -15.05 24.70
CA LYS A 32 -0.14 -14.85 23.32
C LYS A 32 -1.26 -15.82 22.94
N GLY A 33 -1.25 -17.05 23.46
CA GLY A 33 -2.29 -18.05 23.27
C GLY A 33 -3.60 -17.68 23.94
N GLU A 34 -3.53 -17.07 25.13
CA GLU A 34 -4.71 -16.54 25.84
C GLU A 34 -5.38 -15.39 25.08
N LYS A 35 -4.60 -14.42 24.56
CA LYS A 35 -5.13 -13.33 23.71
C LYS A 35 -5.77 -13.86 22.44
N MET A 36 -5.20 -14.89 21.84
CA MET A 36 -5.76 -15.53 20.64
C MET A 36 -7.05 -16.28 20.97
N ARG A 37 -7.15 -16.93 22.13
CA ARG A 37 -8.40 -17.56 22.62
C ARG A 37 -9.50 -16.52 22.80
N GLU A 38 -9.19 -15.39 23.42
CA GLU A 38 -10.14 -14.28 23.59
C GLU A 38 -10.63 -13.71 22.24
N LEU A 39 -9.75 -13.66 21.23
CA LEU A 39 -10.13 -13.29 19.87
C LEU A 39 -11.08 -14.33 19.25
N TRP A 40 -10.76 -15.63 19.35
CA TRP A 40 -11.62 -16.70 18.80
C TRP A 40 -13.00 -16.76 19.45
N ASP A 41 -13.10 -16.48 20.76
CA ASP A 41 -14.39 -16.40 21.47
C ASP A 41 -15.23 -15.19 21.02
N LYS A 42 -14.59 -14.10 20.59
CA LYS A 42 -15.26 -12.93 19.99
C LYS A 42 -15.63 -13.11 18.52
N VAL A 43 -15.11 -14.13 17.83
CA VAL A 43 -15.54 -14.47 16.46
C VAL A 43 -16.88 -15.19 16.53
N ASN A 44 -17.95 -14.40 16.58
CA ASN A 44 -19.31 -14.88 16.38
C ASN A 44 -19.42 -15.57 15.00
N PRO A 45 -20.18 -16.68 14.88
CA PRO A 45 -20.51 -17.19 13.56
C PRO A 45 -21.18 -16.06 12.78
N THR A 46 -20.66 -15.74 11.60
CA THR A 46 -21.19 -14.69 10.73
C THR A 46 -22.69 -14.90 10.60
N PRO A 47 -23.54 -14.00 11.15
CA PRO A 47 -24.95 -14.08 10.85
C PRO A 47 -25.09 -13.94 9.32
N VAL A 48 -26.02 -14.67 8.73
CA VAL A 48 -26.42 -14.39 7.34
C VAL A 48 -26.97 -12.97 7.37
N LEU A 49 -26.15 -12.02 6.94
CA LEU A 49 -26.46 -10.61 7.07
C LEU A 49 -27.42 -10.23 5.95
N PRO A 50 -28.56 -9.59 6.27
CA PRO A 50 -29.39 -9.00 5.24
C PRO A 50 -28.56 -7.95 4.49
N ALA A 51 -28.40 -8.16 3.19
CA ALA A 51 -27.72 -7.26 2.28
C ALA A 51 -28.70 -6.82 1.20
N SER A 52 -28.70 -5.52 0.91
CA SER A 52 -29.53 -4.93 -0.14
C SER A 52 -28.69 -4.74 -1.38
N TYR A 53 -29.07 -5.42 -2.47
CA TYR A 53 -28.42 -5.29 -3.78
C TYR A 53 -29.21 -4.29 -4.62
N ILE A 54 -28.53 -3.26 -5.13
CA ILE A 54 -29.08 -2.37 -6.16
C ILE A 54 -28.53 -2.87 -7.49
N ILE A 55 -29.40 -3.37 -8.36
CA ILE A 55 -29.05 -4.08 -9.59
C ILE A 55 -29.58 -3.27 -10.79
N ASP A 56 -28.76 -3.15 -11.83
CA ASP A 56 -29.11 -2.48 -13.09
C ASP A 56 -30.11 -3.30 -13.92
N ASN A 57 -30.71 -2.70 -14.95
CA ASN A 57 -31.66 -3.32 -15.87
C ASN A 57 -31.08 -4.51 -16.65
N LEU A 58 -29.75 -4.63 -16.74
CA LEU A 58 -29.01 -5.75 -17.34
C LEU A 58 -28.60 -6.82 -16.32
N GLY A 59 -29.08 -6.75 -15.08
CA GLY A 59 -28.78 -7.74 -14.03
C GLY A 59 -27.39 -7.58 -13.38
N LYS A 60 -26.68 -6.49 -13.65
CA LYS A 60 -25.36 -6.20 -13.05
C LYS A 60 -25.53 -5.44 -11.72
N PRO A 61 -24.92 -5.88 -10.60
CA PRO A 61 -25.00 -5.16 -9.34
C PRO A 61 -24.26 -3.81 -9.45
N ILE A 62 -24.97 -2.72 -9.16
CA ILE A 62 -24.44 -1.34 -9.11
C ILE A 62 -23.82 -1.08 -7.74
N GLU A 63 -24.51 -1.47 -6.66
CA GLU A 63 -24.03 -1.28 -5.29
C GLU A 63 -24.61 -2.34 -4.34
N VAL A 64 -23.83 -2.73 -3.32
CA VAL A 64 -24.23 -3.72 -2.31
C VAL A 64 -24.11 -3.09 -0.94
N ILE A 65 -25.23 -2.91 -0.26
CA ILE A 65 -25.27 -2.35 1.09
C ILE A 65 -25.36 -3.50 2.08
N THR A 66 -24.29 -3.69 2.85
CA THR A 66 -24.24 -4.67 3.95
C THR A 66 -24.35 -3.93 5.29
N LEU A 67 -25.23 -4.39 6.17
CA LEU A 67 -25.47 -3.77 7.49
C LEU A 67 -24.38 -4.09 8.54
N LEU A 68 -23.15 -4.38 8.09
CA LEU A 68 -22.01 -4.73 8.95
C LEU A 68 -21.34 -3.52 9.62
N LYS A 69 -21.63 -2.31 9.14
CA LYS A 69 -21.15 -1.05 9.71
C LYS A 69 -22.35 -0.25 10.16
N ASP A 70 -22.21 0.46 11.28
CA ASP A 70 -23.16 1.49 11.72
C ASP A 70 -23.22 2.59 10.66
N LEU A 71 -24.05 2.36 9.64
CA LEU A 71 -24.24 3.28 8.54
C LEU A 71 -25.23 4.33 9.00
N SER A 72 -24.80 5.58 9.05
CA SER A 72 -25.71 6.69 9.27
C SER A 72 -26.77 6.72 8.16
N TYR A 73 -27.98 7.17 8.50
CA TYR A 73 -29.07 7.32 7.53
C TYR A 73 -28.62 8.12 6.30
N ASP A 74 -27.83 9.18 6.51
CA ASP A 74 -27.35 10.05 5.44
C ASP A 74 -26.37 9.34 4.50
N GLU A 75 -25.48 8.50 5.02
CA GLU A 75 -24.56 7.71 4.18
C GLU A 75 -25.32 6.65 3.38
N PHE A 76 -26.33 6.01 3.99
CA PHE A 76 -27.22 5.07 3.31
C PHE A 76 -27.98 5.74 2.16
N PHE A 77 -28.59 6.90 2.41
CA PHE A 77 -29.31 7.66 1.39
C PHE A 77 -28.39 8.17 0.28
N THR A 78 -27.18 8.57 0.62
CA THR A 78 -26.18 9.01 -0.36
C THR A 78 -25.82 7.88 -1.32
N LYS A 79 -25.63 6.66 -0.82
CA LYS A 79 -25.37 5.46 -1.63
C LYS A 79 -26.53 5.16 -2.59
N ILE A 80 -27.76 5.18 -2.08
CA ILE A 80 -28.96 5.00 -2.90
C ILE A 80 -29.04 6.06 -4.01
N VAL A 81 -28.89 7.35 -3.67
CA VAL A 81 -28.98 8.44 -4.65
C VAL A 81 -27.87 8.35 -5.70
N ASN A 82 -26.66 7.94 -5.31
CA ASN A 82 -25.55 7.76 -6.24
C ASN A 82 -25.79 6.56 -7.17
N SER A 83 -26.29 5.44 -6.64
CA SER A 83 -26.70 4.29 -7.44
C SER A 83 -27.79 4.65 -8.46
N VAL A 84 -28.80 5.44 -8.06
CA VAL A 84 -29.86 5.93 -8.96
C VAL A 84 -29.29 6.87 -10.04
N LYS A 85 -28.32 7.72 -9.71
CA LYS A 85 -27.63 8.57 -10.71
C LYS A 85 -26.89 7.72 -11.73
N ILE A 86 -26.15 6.70 -11.29
CA ILE A 86 -25.43 5.76 -12.17
C ILE A 86 -26.40 5.03 -13.09
N PHE A 87 -27.51 4.53 -12.55
CA PHE A 87 -28.59 3.89 -13.32
C PHE A 87 -29.22 4.83 -14.37
N SER A 88 -29.49 6.08 -13.99
CA SER A 88 -30.05 7.07 -14.91
C SER A 88 -29.06 7.48 -16.01
N ALA A 89 -27.76 7.43 -15.73
CA ALA A 89 -26.71 7.70 -16.70
C ALA A 89 -26.54 6.53 -17.68
N SER A 90 -26.57 5.28 -17.21
CA SER A 90 -26.51 4.09 -18.07
C SER A 90 -27.73 3.97 -18.98
N THR A 91 -28.92 4.31 -18.47
CA THR A 91 -30.18 4.34 -19.25
C THR A 91 -30.15 5.39 -20.37
N LYS A 92 -29.50 6.55 -20.15
CA LYS A 92 -29.35 7.59 -21.19
C LYS A 92 -28.35 7.23 -22.28
N SER A 93 -27.37 6.37 -22.00
CA SER A 93 -26.42 5.88 -23.01
C SER A 93 -26.94 4.70 -23.86
N GLY A 94 -28.05 4.08 -23.47
CA GLY A 94 -28.58 2.86 -24.11
C GLY A 94 -29.72 3.06 -25.12
N GLN A 95 -30.20 4.28 -25.35
CA GLN A 95 -31.21 4.57 -26.39
C GLN A 95 -30.56 5.24 -27.60
N ASN A 96 -29.86 4.45 -28.41
CA ASN A 96 -29.67 4.77 -29.83
C ASN A 96 -29.25 3.51 -30.59
N GLU A 97 -30.22 2.63 -30.85
CA GLU A 97 -30.28 1.76 -32.04
C GLU A 97 -31.65 1.04 -32.07
N GLY A 98 -32.44 1.27 -33.13
CA GLY A 98 -33.65 0.51 -33.45
C GLY A 98 -34.96 1.31 -33.57
N SER A 99 -35.28 1.76 -34.80
CA SER A 99 -36.49 2.50 -35.18
C SER A 99 -37.80 1.68 -35.09
N GLN A 100 -38.93 2.34 -34.84
CA GLN A 100 -40.11 2.38 -35.75
C GLN A 100 -41.24 3.27 -35.20
N ALA A 101 -41.84 4.03 -36.10
CA ALA A 101 -43.03 4.84 -35.88
C ALA A 101 -44.29 3.98 -35.68
N ILE A 102 -45.26 4.46 -34.90
CA ILE A 102 -46.71 4.35 -35.16
C ILE A 102 -47.42 5.48 -34.39
N ALA A 103 -48.38 6.09 -35.09
CA ALA A 103 -49.21 7.20 -34.67
C ALA A 103 -50.22 6.87 -33.54
N GLY A 104 -50.67 7.91 -32.84
CA GLY A 104 -51.82 7.85 -31.93
C GLY A 104 -52.29 9.26 -31.55
N SER A 105 -53.43 9.66 -32.09
CA SER A 105 -54.14 10.95 -31.97
C SER A 105 -54.95 11.13 -30.68
N SER A 106 -55.18 12.38 -30.25
CA SER A 106 -56.47 12.99 -29.78
C SER A 106 -56.19 14.36 -29.11
N LEU A 107 -56.77 15.48 -29.59
CA LEU A 107 -58.04 16.13 -29.14
C LEU A 107 -58.01 16.45 -27.63
N ASP A 108 -58.32 17.62 -27.08
CA ASP A 108 -58.96 18.88 -27.47
C ASP A 108 -58.68 19.91 -26.35
N LYS A 109 -58.54 21.21 -26.67
CA LYS A 109 -59.35 22.32 -26.12
C LYS A 109 -58.70 23.68 -26.40
N GLU A 110 -59.31 24.39 -27.34
CA GLU A 110 -59.47 25.84 -27.30
C GLU A 110 -60.31 26.24 -26.04
N PRO A 111 -60.25 27.51 -25.58
CA PRO A 111 -61.00 28.53 -26.28
C PRO A 111 -60.30 29.89 -26.45
N LEU A 112 -60.62 30.45 -27.61
CA LEU A 112 -60.65 31.85 -28.01
C LEU A 112 -61.17 32.81 -26.91
N VAL A 113 -60.47 33.93 -26.67
CA VAL A 113 -61.10 35.24 -26.45
C VAL A 113 -60.19 36.33 -27.02
N SER A 114 -60.57 36.84 -28.19
CA SER A 114 -60.17 38.12 -28.72
C SER A 114 -61.08 39.21 -28.15
N SER A 115 -60.49 40.29 -27.64
CA SER A 115 -61.20 41.58 -27.59
C SER A 115 -60.21 42.73 -27.55
N SER A 116 -60.11 43.39 -28.70
CA SER A 116 -59.77 44.79 -28.87
C SER A 116 -60.38 45.67 -27.78
N THR A 117 -59.58 46.52 -27.15
CA THR A 117 -60.11 47.72 -26.48
C THR A 117 -59.06 48.83 -26.50
N SER A 118 -59.18 49.71 -27.49
CA SER A 118 -58.86 51.12 -27.29
C SER A 118 -60.10 51.77 -26.68
N PRO A 119 -59.94 52.66 -25.69
CA PRO A 119 -60.63 53.94 -25.81
C PRO A 119 -59.67 55.11 -25.59
N SER A 120 -59.89 56.08 -26.46
CA SER A 120 -59.36 57.42 -26.51
C SER A 120 -59.74 58.29 -25.31
N SER A 121 -58.79 59.07 -24.80
CA SER A 121 -59.04 60.48 -24.41
C SER A 121 -57.74 61.28 -24.28
N SER A 122 -57.45 62.11 -25.28
CA SER A 122 -56.94 63.49 -25.08
C SER A 122 -56.77 64.16 -26.45
N ALA A 123 -57.87 64.68 -26.98
CA ALA A 123 -57.86 65.66 -28.06
C ALA A 123 -57.16 66.94 -27.58
N GLY A 124 -56.23 67.46 -28.38
CA GLY A 124 -55.63 68.78 -28.15
C GLY A 124 -54.12 68.94 -28.41
N MET A 125 -53.41 67.96 -28.96
CA MET A 125 -51.98 68.09 -29.30
C MET A 125 -51.71 67.54 -30.70
N SER A 126 -50.88 68.26 -31.47
CA SER A 126 -50.55 67.96 -32.88
C SER A 126 -50.08 66.50 -33.04
N LEU A 127 -50.39 65.88 -34.19
CA LEU A 127 -49.89 64.54 -34.55
C LEU A 127 -48.36 64.43 -34.41
N GLU A 128 -47.64 65.53 -34.63
CA GLU A 128 -46.19 65.63 -34.43
C GLU A 128 -45.76 65.64 -32.95
N GLU A 129 -46.56 66.21 -32.04
CA GLU A 129 -46.23 66.22 -30.60
C GLU A 129 -46.46 64.84 -29.97
N ARG A 130 -47.52 64.13 -30.38
CA ARG A 130 -47.79 62.76 -29.91
C ARG A 130 -46.70 61.80 -30.37
N THR A 131 -46.23 61.93 -31.61
CA THR A 131 -45.15 61.09 -32.14
C THR A 131 -43.81 61.40 -31.47
N LYS A 132 -43.49 62.67 -31.18
CA LYS A 132 -42.29 63.04 -30.39
C LYS A 132 -42.34 62.51 -28.96
N ARG A 133 -43.47 62.65 -28.27
CA ARG A 133 -43.66 62.16 -26.90
C ARG A 133 -43.61 60.62 -26.83
N ALA A 134 -44.17 59.94 -27.83
CA ALA A 134 -44.07 58.49 -27.96
C ALA A 134 -42.62 58.02 -28.19
N LYS A 135 -41.85 58.72 -29.05
CA LYS A 135 -40.42 58.41 -29.27
C LYS A 135 -39.59 58.59 -28.00
N LEU A 136 -39.77 59.70 -27.27
CA LEU A 136 -39.08 59.96 -26.00
C LEU A 136 -39.39 58.89 -24.94
N LEU A 137 -40.65 58.48 -24.81
CA LEU A 137 -41.04 57.40 -23.88
C LEU A 137 -40.45 56.04 -24.28
N LEU A 138 -40.34 55.75 -25.59
CA LEU A 138 -39.75 54.53 -26.10
C LEU A 138 -38.24 54.49 -25.83
N GLU A 139 -37.55 55.61 -26.06
CA GLU A 139 -36.12 55.75 -25.79
C GLU A 139 -35.83 55.61 -24.29
N GLN A 140 -36.62 56.27 -23.45
CA GLN A 140 -36.53 56.16 -21.99
C GLN A 140 -36.77 54.72 -21.50
N LYS A 141 -37.79 54.01 -22.01
CA LYS A 141 -38.02 52.59 -21.71
C LYS A 141 -36.85 51.71 -22.18
N SER A 142 -36.32 51.97 -23.38
CA SER A 142 -35.22 51.18 -23.94
C SER A 142 -33.91 51.38 -23.17
N ALA A 143 -33.65 52.58 -22.66
CA ALA A 143 -32.48 52.88 -21.85
C ALA A 143 -32.54 52.17 -20.49
N ILE A 144 -33.72 52.15 -19.85
CA ILE A 144 -33.95 51.43 -18.59
C ILE A 144 -33.81 49.92 -18.78
N GLU A 145 -34.37 49.34 -19.85
CA GLU A 145 -34.20 47.91 -20.13
C GLU A 145 -32.74 47.52 -20.41
N LYS A 146 -31.99 48.36 -21.15
CA LYS A 146 -30.55 48.13 -21.39
C LYS A 146 -29.74 48.19 -20.09
N ALA A 147 -30.02 49.15 -19.21
CA ALA A 147 -29.38 49.24 -17.90
C ALA A 147 -29.68 48.01 -17.03
N ARG A 148 -30.94 47.54 -16.99
CA ARG A 148 -31.34 46.34 -16.26
C ARG A 148 -30.64 45.08 -16.75
N LYS A 149 -30.53 44.90 -18.08
CA LYS A 149 -29.81 43.77 -18.69
C LYS A 149 -28.31 43.78 -18.34
N GLN A 150 -27.66 44.96 -18.36
CA GLN A 150 -26.26 45.09 -17.96
C GLN A 150 -26.03 44.79 -16.47
N GLU A 151 -26.95 45.17 -15.59
CA GLU A 151 -26.87 44.81 -14.17
C GLU A 151 -27.07 43.31 -13.92
N GLU A 152 -28.01 42.67 -14.63
CA GLU A 152 -28.22 41.22 -14.56
C GLU A 152 -26.98 40.45 -15.06
N GLU A 153 -26.34 40.89 -16.13
CA GLU A 153 -25.08 40.29 -16.62
C GLU A 153 -23.93 40.46 -15.63
N LYS A 154 -23.74 41.66 -15.06
CA LYS A 154 -22.74 41.90 -14.00
C LYS A 154 -22.99 41.04 -12.76
N LYS A 155 -24.25 40.86 -12.35
CA LYS A 155 -24.62 39.99 -11.23
C LYS A 155 -24.27 38.53 -11.50
N ARG A 156 -24.58 38.02 -12.70
CA ARG A 156 -24.21 36.64 -13.10
C ARG A 156 -22.70 36.44 -13.14
N GLU A 157 -21.95 37.44 -13.60
CA GLU A 157 -20.49 37.37 -13.61
C GLU A 157 -19.91 37.36 -12.19
N LEU A 158 -20.44 38.21 -11.30
CA LEU A 158 -20.09 38.22 -9.87
C LEU A 158 -20.43 36.89 -9.18
N GLU A 159 -21.59 36.30 -9.47
CA GLU A 159 -21.99 34.98 -8.95
C GLU A 159 -21.03 33.88 -9.43
N ARG A 160 -20.60 33.92 -10.69
CA ARG A 160 -19.60 32.98 -11.22
C ARG A 160 -18.25 33.13 -10.50
N ILE A 161 -17.81 34.36 -10.26
CA ILE A 161 -16.55 34.63 -9.53
C ILE A 161 -16.68 34.18 -8.07
N ASN A 162 -17.80 34.48 -7.42
CA ASN A 162 -18.03 34.16 -6.02
C ASN A 162 -18.14 32.64 -5.80
N THR A 163 -18.86 31.93 -6.67
CA THR A 163 -18.95 30.46 -6.62
C THR A 163 -17.59 29.81 -6.84
N GLY A 164 -16.78 30.30 -7.78
CA GLY A 164 -15.40 29.83 -7.99
C GLY A 164 -14.49 30.08 -6.77
N LYS A 165 -14.59 31.28 -6.17
CA LYS A 165 -13.84 31.63 -4.96
C LYS A 165 -14.24 30.76 -3.77
N LEU A 166 -15.54 30.53 -3.58
CA LEU A 166 -16.06 29.71 -2.50
C LEU A 166 -15.62 28.25 -2.65
N LEU A 167 -15.58 27.71 -3.87
CA LEU A 167 -15.06 26.37 -4.13
C LEU A 167 -13.56 26.26 -3.81
N GLN A 168 -12.76 27.23 -4.21
CA GLN A 168 -11.32 27.27 -3.89
C GLN A 168 -11.07 27.40 -2.39
N GLU A 169 -11.83 28.25 -1.69
CA GLU A 169 -11.70 28.41 -0.25
C GLU A 169 -12.13 27.14 0.51
N ALA A 170 -13.20 26.47 0.06
CA ALA A 170 -13.62 25.19 0.62
C ALA A 170 -12.56 24.09 0.42
N GLN A 171 -11.88 24.05 -0.72
CA GLN A 171 -10.78 23.11 -0.96
C GLN A 171 -9.56 23.41 -0.08
N LYS A 172 -9.17 24.69 0.05
CA LYS A 172 -8.05 25.10 0.92
C LYS A 172 -8.31 24.75 2.37
N LYS A 173 -9.52 25.03 2.88
CA LYS A 173 -9.91 24.69 4.26
C LYS A 173 -9.84 23.19 4.52
N ARG A 174 -10.34 22.35 3.60
CA ARG A 174 -10.22 20.89 3.72
C ARG A 174 -8.76 20.44 3.79
N HIS A 175 -7.91 20.97 2.92
CA HIS A 175 -6.50 20.61 2.91
C HIS A 175 -5.76 21.08 4.19
N GLU A 176 -6.08 22.28 4.69
CA GLU A 176 -5.54 22.80 5.95
C GLU A 176 -5.99 21.97 7.15
N GLU A 177 -7.26 21.58 7.22
CA GLU A 177 -7.82 20.70 8.25
C GLU A 177 -7.13 19.33 8.24
N GLU A 178 -6.96 18.71 7.08
CA GLU A 178 -6.23 17.44 6.90
C GLU A 178 -4.77 17.57 7.40
N LEU A 179 -4.10 18.69 7.10
CA LEU A 179 -2.73 18.93 7.54
C LEU A 179 -2.63 19.11 9.07
N ILE A 180 -3.58 19.82 9.66
CA ILE A 180 -3.68 20.04 11.11
C ILE A 180 -3.95 18.72 11.82
N GLU A 181 -4.87 17.91 11.31
CA GLU A 181 -5.20 16.60 11.89
C GLU A 181 -3.99 15.65 11.80
N ALA A 182 -3.33 15.57 10.66
CA ALA A 182 -2.11 14.77 10.49
C ALA A 182 -0.99 15.22 11.44
N ALA A 183 -0.84 16.53 11.68
CA ALA A 183 0.12 17.05 12.65
C ALA A 183 -0.26 16.72 14.09
N ALA A 184 -1.55 16.77 14.43
CA ALA A 184 -2.06 16.40 15.76
C ALA A 184 -1.89 14.90 16.04
N GLN A 185 -2.15 14.03 15.06
CA GLN A 185 -1.94 12.59 15.15
C GLN A 185 -0.46 12.26 15.41
N ARG A 186 0.46 12.80 14.61
CA ARG A 186 1.91 12.62 14.84
C ARG A 186 2.36 13.07 16.23
N ARG A 187 1.77 14.13 16.78
CA ARG A 187 2.06 14.59 18.15
C ARG A 187 1.52 13.61 19.19
N ARG A 188 0.31 13.08 19.02
CA ARG A 188 -0.27 12.06 19.92
C ARG A 188 0.56 10.79 19.92
N ASP A 189 0.91 10.27 18.74
CA ASP A 189 1.71 9.05 18.59
C ASP A 189 3.09 9.21 19.25
N LYS A 190 3.72 10.38 19.08
CA LYS A 190 5.02 10.67 19.73
C LYS A 190 4.90 10.65 21.26
N ILE A 191 3.86 11.26 21.82
CA ILE A 191 3.66 11.28 23.28
C ILE A 191 3.34 9.88 23.80
N GLU A 192 2.53 9.09 23.09
CA GLU A 192 2.24 7.70 23.46
C GLU A 192 3.48 6.82 23.43
N ALA A 193 4.29 6.91 22.37
CA ALA A 193 5.56 6.20 22.27
C ALA A 193 6.56 6.59 23.37
N GLU A 194 6.62 7.87 23.74
CA GLU A 194 7.46 8.34 24.86
C GLU A 194 6.96 7.77 26.20
N ARG A 195 5.64 7.76 26.46
CA ARG A 195 5.07 7.14 27.67
C ARG A 195 5.34 5.63 27.74
N GLU A 196 5.24 4.91 26.62
CA GLU A 196 5.56 3.48 26.57
C GLU A 196 7.03 3.22 26.85
N ARG A 197 7.91 4.04 26.26
CA ARG A 197 9.35 3.96 26.51
C ARG A 197 9.70 4.26 27.97
N GLU A 198 9.02 5.21 28.59
CA GLU A 198 9.19 5.51 30.02
C GLU A 198 8.72 4.34 30.91
N ARG A 199 7.58 3.70 30.61
CA ARG A 199 7.11 2.50 31.32
C ARG A 199 8.11 1.35 31.22
N LEU A 200 8.61 1.07 30.02
CA LEU A 200 9.65 0.05 29.80
C LEU A 200 10.94 0.39 30.57
N LYS A 201 11.36 1.66 30.54
CA LYS A 201 12.55 2.10 31.28
C LYS A 201 12.36 1.96 32.79
N ALA A 202 11.18 2.27 33.32
CA ALA A 202 10.84 2.08 34.72
C ALA A 202 10.83 0.60 35.12
N GLN A 203 10.28 -0.27 34.27
CA GLN A 203 10.27 -1.72 34.49
C GLN A 203 11.69 -2.30 34.48
N ILE A 204 12.54 -1.93 33.50
CA ILE A 204 13.94 -2.35 33.45
C ILE A 204 14.71 -1.86 34.68
N LYS A 205 14.43 -0.63 35.14
CA LYS A 205 15.06 -0.08 36.34
C LYS A 205 14.63 -0.83 37.60
N ALA A 206 13.34 -1.13 37.74
CA ALA A 206 12.81 -1.92 38.86
C ALA A 206 13.40 -3.33 38.88
N ASP A 207 13.41 -4.03 37.74
CA ASP A 207 14.00 -5.37 37.62
C ASP A 207 15.52 -5.35 37.92
N ARG A 208 16.22 -4.32 37.47
CA ARG A 208 17.66 -4.15 37.73
C ARG A 208 17.93 -3.89 39.21
N GLU A 209 17.16 -3.00 39.85
CA GLU A 209 17.28 -2.71 41.28
C GLU A 209 16.90 -3.93 42.13
N GLU A 210 15.87 -4.71 41.73
CA GLU A 210 15.52 -5.96 42.41
C GLU A 210 16.63 -7.00 42.31
N ARG A 211 17.24 -7.16 41.12
CA ARG A 211 18.39 -8.07 40.94
C ARG A 211 19.57 -7.62 41.80
N GLU A 212 19.94 -6.34 41.74
CA GLU A 212 21.04 -5.78 42.54
C GLU A 212 20.75 -5.93 44.06
N PHE A 213 19.50 -5.77 44.49
CA PHE A 213 19.09 -5.98 45.89
C PHE A 213 19.16 -7.45 46.31
N ARG A 214 18.76 -8.37 45.42
CA ARG A 214 18.84 -9.83 45.63
C ARG A 214 20.29 -10.30 45.71
N GLU A 215 21.16 -9.78 44.85
CA GLU A 215 22.60 -10.04 44.86
C GLU A 215 23.27 -9.50 46.14
N ARG A 216 22.92 -8.28 46.57
CA ARG A 216 23.46 -7.67 47.81
C ARG A 216 23.05 -8.39 49.09
N ARG A 217 21.87 -9.03 49.12
CA ARG A 217 21.40 -9.78 50.31
C ARG A 217 22.02 -11.17 50.45
N GLY A 218 22.82 -11.63 49.47
CA GLY A 218 23.55 -12.89 49.57
C GLY A 218 22.68 -14.09 49.92
N ILE A 219 21.39 -14.07 49.57
CA ILE A 219 20.47 -15.19 49.84
C ILE A 219 20.80 -16.27 48.81
N PRO A 220 21.32 -17.44 49.20
CA PRO A 220 21.51 -18.54 48.27
C PRO A 220 20.14 -18.99 47.78
N VAL A 221 19.96 -19.03 46.46
CA VAL A 221 18.80 -19.63 45.83
C VAL A 221 18.83 -21.13 46.17
N VAL A 222 17.91 -21.57 47.03
CA VAL A 222 17.64 -22.99 47.22
C VAL A 222 17.00 -23.48 45.93
N ASP A 223 17.76 -24.26 45.16
CA ASP A 223 17.36 -24.95 43.94
C ASP A 223 16.13 -25.84 44.17
N LYS A 224 14.93 -25.31 43.92
CA LYS A 224 13.71 -26.11 43.71
C LYS A 224 12.75 -25.42 42.73
N THR A 225 13.12 -25.35 41.47
CA THR A 225 12.27 -25.61 40.27
C THR A 225 13.01 -25.20 38.98
N PRO A 226 13.00 -26.01 37.92
CA PRO A 226 13.75 -25.71 36.70
C PRO A 226 12.94 -24.78 35.79
N LEU A 227 13.33 -23.51 35.72
CA LEU A 227 12.88 -22.56 34.70
C LEU A 227 14.10 -21.87 34.09
N ALA A 228 14.59 -22.51 33.03
CA ALA A 228 15.28 -21.97 31.87
C ALA A 228 16.16 -20.72 32.09
N GLU A 229 17.37 -20.96 32.57
CA GLU A 229 18.51 -20.15 32.14
C GLU A 229 18.77 -20.43 30.65
N THR A 230 18.90 -19.38 29.85
CA THR A 230 19.34 -19.45 28.46
C THR A 230 20.84 -19.76 28.42
N THR A 231 21.25 -20.92 28.92
CA THR A 231 22.51 -21.54 28.50
C THR A 231 22.24 -22.18 27.16
N MET A 232 22.91 -21.70 26.10
CA MET A 232 22.91 -22.39 24.81
C MET A 232 23.17 -23.88 25.07
N PRO A 233 22.35 -24.81 24.54
CA PRO A 233 22.60 -26.23 24.71
C PRO A 233 23.97 -26.53 24.10
N LYS A 234 24.93 -26.86 24.96
CA LYS A 234 26.22 -27.37 24.56
C LYS A 234 25.94 -28.73 23.91
N LEU A 235 26.00 -28.79 22.57
CA LEU A 235 25.88 -30.06 21.86
C LEU A 235 27.04 -30.95 22.32
N GLU A 236 26.71 -32.08 22.92
CA GLU A 236 27.67 -33.14 23.16
C GLU A 236 27.74 -34.01 21.90
N PRO A 237 28.95 -34.42 21.47
CA PRO A 237 29.12 -35.23 20.29
C PRO A 237 28.50 -36.61 20.50
N VAL A 238 27.47 -36.93 19.71
CA VAL A 238 26.89 -38.27 19.64
C VAL A 238 27.80 -39.12 18.74
N ALA A 239 28.43 -40.13 19.33
CA ALA A 239 29.31 -41.04 18.60
C ALA A 239 28.48 -42.02 17.74
N SER A 240 28.37 -41.74 16.45
CA SER A 240 27.91 -42.70 15.44
C SER A 240 28.98 -42.77 14.35
N ASP A 241 29.12 -43.89 13.65
CA ASP A 241 30.18 -44.08 12.64
C ASP A 241 29.89 -43.42 11.29
N ARG A 242 28.61 -43.12 11.03
CA ARG A 242 28.11 -42.50 9.80
C ARG A 242 27.32 -41.24 10.08
N CYS A 243 27.44 -40.27 9.18
CA CYS A 243 26.73 -39.00 9.21
C CYS A 243 25.96 -38.79 7.89
N ARG A 244 24.63 -38.71 7.97
CA ARG A 244 23.76 -38.41 6.84
C ARG A 244 23.49 -36.91 6.78
N VAL A 245 23.94 -36.27 5.71
CA VAL A 245 23.87 -34.81 5.53
C VAL A 245 22.85 -34.48 4.46
N GLN A 246 21.83 -33.70 4.80
CA GLN A 246 20.92 -33.09 3.85
C GLN A 246 21.32 -31.65 3.58
N VAL A 247 21.75 -31.35 2.36
CA VAL A 247 22.10 -30.00 1.91
C VAL A 247 20.90 -29.37 1.21
N ARG A 248 20.50 -28.17 1.63
CA ARG A 248 19.46 -27.37 1.00
C ARG A 248 20.07 -26.24 0.18
N PHE A 249 19.74 -26.22 -1.10
CA PHE A 249 20.24 -25.23 -2.05
C PHE A 249 19.33 -24.00 -2.11
N PRO A 250 19.86 -22.84 -2.54
CA PRO A 250 19.05 -21.62 -2.73
C PRO A 250 18.01 -21.76 -3.86
N ASN A 251 18.18 -22.72 -4.76
CA ASN A 251 17.20 -23.06 -5.81
C ASN A 251 16.00 -23.87 -5.26
N GLY A 252 16.01 -24.24 -3.98
CA GLY A 252 14.95 -25.04 -3.33
C GLY A 252 15.15 -26.55 -3.46
N GLU A 253 16.15 -27.02 -4.19
CA GLU A 253 16.52 -28.43 -4.28
C GLU A 253 17.32 -28.88 -3.07
N ASN A 254 17.32 -30.19 -2.81
CA ASN A 254 18.08 -30.78 -1.71
C ASN A 254 18.89 -31.98 -2.19
N ILE A 255 20.10 -32.11 -1.67
CA ILE A 255 20.98 -33.28 -1.88
C ILE A 255 21.15 -33.99 -0.54
N VAL A 256 21.12 -35.32 -0.55
CA VAL A 256 21.29 -36.13 0.66
C VAL A 256 22.46 -37.08 0.42
N GLU A 257 23.49 -36.94 1.24
CA GLU A 257 24.73 -37.69 1.10
C GLU A 257 25.16 -38.27 2.45
N GLU A 258 25.85 -39.41 2.40
CA GLU A 258 26.32 -40.13 3.59
C GLU A 258 27.84 -40.08 3.67
N PHE A 259 28.36 -39.51 4.76
CA PHE A 259 29.78 -39.38 5.04
C PHE A 259 30.18 -40.23 6.24
N LEU A 260 31.47 -40.53 6.39
CA LEU A 260 31.97 -41.07 7.64
C LEU A 260 32.01 -39.95 8.68
N SER A 261 31.77 -40.29 9.93
CA SER A 261 31.78 -39.28 11.00
C SER A 261 33.17 -38.67 11.22
N SER A 262 34.23 -39.40 10.87
CA SER A 262 35.62 -38.93 10.87
C SER A 262 35.96 -37.97 9.72
N ASP A 263 35.12 -37.88 8.70
CA ASP A 263 35.40 -37.05 7.52
C ASP A 263 35.31 -35.57 7.87
N SER A 264 36.09 -34.75 7.17
CA SER A 264 36.09 -33.30 7.32
C SER A 264 34.94 -32.66 6.54
N LEU A 265 34.41 -31.54 7.06
CA LEU A 265 33.36 -30.77 6.38
C LEU A 265 33.85 -30.20 5.03
N SER A 266 35.15 -30.08 4.79
CA SER A 266 35.76 -29.74 3.49
C SER A 266 35.33 -30.66 2.36
N ILE A 267 35.16 -31.96 2.60
CA ILE A 267 34.74 -32.94 1.57
C ILE A 267 33.35 -32.59 1.05
N LEU A 268 32.44 -32.19 1.94
CA LEU A 268 31.11 -31.72 1.55
C LEU A 268 31.17 -30.46 0.70
N LYS A 269 32.06 -29.52 1.05
CA LYS A 269 32.25 -28.29 0.29
C LYS A 269 32.73 -28.58 -1.13
N GLU A 270 33.70 -29.47 -1.29
CA GLU A 270 34.20 -29.91 -2.60
C GLU A 270 33.10 -30.59 -3.43
N LEU A 271 32.29 -31.46 -2.80
CA LEU A 271 31.17 -32.12 -3.48
C LEU A 271 30.16 -31.10 -4.02
N ILE A 272 29.85 -30.05 -3.26
CA ILE A 272 28.95 -28.96 -3.68
C ILE A 272 29.57 -28.14 -4.83
N GLU A 273 30.88 -27.92 -4.79
CA GLU A 273 31.62 -27.24 -5.88
C GLU A 273 31.62 -28.09 -7.17
N GLN A 274 31.73 -29.41 -7.07
CA GLN A 274 31.68 -30.34 -8.20
C GLN A 274 30.29 -30.50 -8.81
N ASP A 275 29.23 -30.48 -8.00
CA ASP A 275 27.83 -30.58 -8.47
C ASP A 275 27.38 -29.36 -9.30
N GLY A 276 28.03 -28.20 -9.14
CA GLY A 276 27.87 -27.04 -10.03
C GLY A 276 26.55 -26.29 -9.93
N ARG A 277 25.63 -26.70 -9.03
CA ARG A 277 24.33 -26.02 -8.78
C ARG A 277 24.48 -24.62 -8.16
N VAL A 278 25.65 -24.31 -7.60
CA VAL A 278 25.95 -23.06 -6.93
C VAL A 278 27.10 -22.38 -7.67
N SER A 279 26.81 -21.24 -8.28
CA SER A 279 27.83 -20.45 -8.97
C SER A 279 28.36 -19.35 -8.04
N GLY A 280 29.69 -19.29 -7.87
CA GLY A 280 30.36 -18.25 -7.09
C GLY A 280 30.58 -18.61 -5.62
N SER A 281 30.91 -17.61 -4.80
CA SER A 281 31.18 -17.82 -3.37
C SER A 281 29.91 -18.13 -2.59
N PHE A 282 29.94 -19.20 -1.79
CA PHE A 282 28.84 -19.59 -0.92
C PHE A 282 29.33 -19.89 0.49
N SER A 283 28.40 -19.81 1.45
CA SER A 283 28.61 -20.17 2.85
C SER A 283 27.64 -21.28 3.24
N ILE A 284 28.08 -22.19 4.10
CA ILE A 284 27.27 -23.31 4.59
C ILE A 284 26.85 -22.99 6.03
N ALA A 285 25.56 -23.13 6.32
CA ALA A 285 25.00 -22.81 7.62
C ALA A 285 24.08 -23.92 8.16
N GLN A 286 24.17 -24.19 9.46
CA GLN A 286 23.23 -25.02 10.20
C GLN A 286 22.01 -24.18 10.62
N MET A 287 20.82 -24.77 10.48
CA MET A 287 19.55 -24.11 10.81
C MET A 287 19.30 -23.97 12.32
N PHE A 288 19.64 -25.01 13.10
CA PHE A 288 19.41 -25.04 14.54
C PHE A 288 20.49 -25.90 15.25
N PRO A 289 21.14 -25.37 16.30
CA PRO A 289 21.29 -23.94 16.56
C PRO A 289 21.89 -23.23 15.33
N ARG A 290 21.50 -21.97 15.09
CA ARG A 290 21.96 -21.24 13.91
C ARG A 290 23.48 -21.04 13.99
N LYS A 291 24.21 -21.67 13.08
CA LYS A 291 25.67 -21.58 13.02
C LYS A 291 26.12 -21.50 11.56
N VAL A 292 26.89 -20.47 11.24
CA VAL A 292 27.49 -20.31 9.91
C VAL A 292 28.92 -20.84 9.98
N PHE A 293 29.28 -21.77 9.11
CA PHE A 293 30.61 -22.38 9.11
C PHE A 293 31.64 -21.49 8.41
N SER A 294 32.76 -21.31 9.08
CA SER A 294 33.95 -20.58 8.65
C SER A 294 35.04 -21.53 8.14
N GLU A 295 36.05 -21.01 7.43
CA GLU A 295 37.16 -21.79 6.85
C GLU A 295 37.86 -22.73 7.84
N VAL A 296 38.01 -22.28 9.10
CA VAL A 296 38.62 -23.07 10.18
C VAL A 296 37.77 -24.28 10.56
N GLU A 297 36.46 -24.18 10.42
CA GLU A 297 35.52 -25.24 10.78
C GLU A 297 35.36 -26.26 9.66
N PHE A 298 35.67 -25.90 8.41
CA PHE A 298 35.71 -26.87 7.31
C PHE A 298 36.78 -27.95 7.52
N GLN A 299 37.86 -27.62 8.24
CA GLN A 299 38.92 -28.58 8.57
C GLN A 299 38.55 -29.53 9.72
N LYS A 300 37.42 -29.31 10.40
CA LYS A 300 36.97 -30.15 11.51
C LYS A 300 36.11 -31.31 11.00
N SER A 301 36.08 -32.40 11.77
CA SER A 301 35.25 -33.56 11.44
C SER A 301 33.77 -33.31 11.71
N PHE A 302 32.89 -34.12 11.11
CA PHE A 302 31.45 -34.07 11.39
C PHE A 302 31.12 -34.37 12.86
N VAL A 303 31.95 -35.15 13.56
CA VAL A 303 31.81 -35.40 15.01
C VAL A 303 32.16 -34.16 15.83
N ASP A 304 33.29 -33.53 15.54
CA ASP A 304 33.75 -32.34 16.27
C ASP A 304 32.78 -31.17 16.14
N LEU A 305 32.06 -31.11 15.01
CA LEU A 305 31.03 -30.12 14.74
C LEU A 305 29.64 -30.52 15.26
N CYS A 306 29.50 -31.68 15.89
CA CYS A 306 28.23 -32.23 16.40
C CYS A 306 27.14 -32.32 15.31
N LEU A 307 27.54 -32.70 14.09
CA LEU A 307 26.65 -32.88 12.93
C LEU A 307 26.17 -34.35 12.77
N THR A 308 26.71 -35.26 13.56
CA THR A 308 26.39 -36.70 13.56
C THR A 308 25.19 -36.99 14.47
N PRO A 309 24.25 -37.91 14.14
CA PRO A 309 24.20 -38.83 12.99
C PRO A 309 23.49 -38.27 11.74
N THR A 310 22.68 -37.23 11.90
CA THR A 310 21.95 -36.61 10.80
C THR A 310 21.98 -35.10 10.93
N CYS A 311 22.35 -34.38 9.88
CA CYS A 311 22.29 -32.92 9.87
C CYS A 311 21.64 -32.35 8.62
N THR A 312 21.07 -31.16 8.76
CA THR A 312 20.57 -30.37 7.64
C THR A 312 21.35 -29.07 7.55
N LEU A 313 22.02 -28.88 6.42
CA LEU A 313 22.85 -27.72 6.13
C LEU A 313 22.21 -26.91 5.00
N LEU A 314 22.33 -25.60 5.08
CA LEU A 314 21.75 -24.65 4.13
C LEU A 314 22.88 -23.91 3.42
N ILE A 315 22.79 -23.81 2.10
CA ILE A 315 23.73 -23.04 1.30
C ILE A 315 23.22 -21.61 1.16
N ILE A 316 24.04 -20.67 1.60
CA ILE A 316 23.81 -19.23 1.47
C ILE A 316 24.75 -18.72 0.38
N GLN A 317 24.20 -18.35 -0.77
CA GLN A 317 24.97 -17.63 -1.79
C GLN A 317 25.15 -16.18 -1.35
N SER A 318 26.40 -15.70 -1.31
CA SER A 318 26.63 -14.26 -1.21
C SER A 318 26.39 -13.65 -2.59
N PRO A 319 25.65 -12.53 -2.70
CA PRO A 319 25.48 -11.87 -3.97
C PRO A 319 26.85 -11.46 -4.49
N ASN A 320 27.18 -11.93 -5.69
CA ASN A 320 28.41 -11.55 -6.36
C ASN A 320 28.40 -10.02 -6.53
N LYS A 321 29.49 -9.33 -6.18
CA LYS A 321 29.64 -7.86 -6.33
C LYS A 321 29.56 -7.38 -7.79
N ALA A 322 29.23 -8.27 -8.73
CA ALA A 322 29.00 -8.03 -10.15
C ALA A 322 27.51 -7.85 -10.50
N SER A 323 26.67 -7.44 -9.56
CA SER A 323 25.38 -6.84 -9.86
C SER A 323 25.28 -5.53 -9.11
N HIS A 324 25.32 -4.42 -9.86
CA HIS A 324 24.85 -3.12 -9.38
C HIS A 324 23.34 -3.24 -9.13
N ILE A 325 22.96 -3.86 -8.01
CA ILE A 325 21.65 -3.64 -7.44
C ILE A 325 21.76 -2.24 -6.85
N ILE A 326 21.06 -1.31 -7.51
CA ILE A 326 20.84 0.05 -7.04
C ILE A 326 20.19 -0.08 -5.66
N SER A 327 21.02 -0.02 -4.63
CA SER A 327 20.58 0.18 -3.26
C SER A 327 19.85 1.51 -3.27
N ALA A 328 18.52 1.44 -3.14
CA ALA A 328 17.65 2.60 -3.01
C ALA A 328 17.89 3.24 -1.63
N THR A 329 19.03 3.91 -1.48
CA THR A 329 19.25 4.88 -0.43
C THR A 329 18.50 6.14 -0.86
N PRO A 330 17.54 6.65 -0.07
CA PRO A 330 16.64 7.72 -0.49
C PRO A 330 17.33 9.06 -0.82
N LEU A 331 18.61 9.23 -0.44
CA LEU A 331 19.40 10.40 -0.83
C LEU A 331 20.23 10.25 -2.11
N GLY A 332 20.51 9.03 -2.58
CA GLY A 332 21.38 8.79 -3.74
C GLY A 332 20.66 8.82 -5.09
N GLY A 333 19.38 8.45 -5.12
CA GLY A 333 18.59 8.38 -6.35
C GLY A 333 18.32 9.75 -6.99
N ILE A 334 18.22 10.80 -6.18
CA ILE A 334 17.93 12.16 -6.65
C ILE A 334 19.13 12.75 -7.39
N PHE A 335 20.35 12.53 -6.86
CA PHE A 335 21.59 12.98 -7.52
C PHE A 335 21.87 12.20 -8.80
N SER A 336 21.51 10.91 -8.85
CA SER A 336 21.64 10.08 -10.06
C SER A 336 20.68 10.53 -11.17
N LEU A 337 19.43 10.86 -10.83
CA LEU A 337 18.46 11.41 -11.79
C LEU A 337 18.84 12.81 -12.25
N PHE A 338 19.34 13.67 -11.36
CA PHE A 338 19.81 15.01 -11.71
C PHE A 338 21.06 14.96 -12.60
N SER A 339 21.98 14.03 -12.30
CA SER A 339 23.15 13.73 -13.15
C SER A 339 22.73 13.28 -14.54
N LEU A 340 21.76 12.37 -14.68
CA LEU A 340 21.28 11.90 -15.99
C LEU A 340 20.62 13.03 -16.80
N ILE A 341 19.82 13.87 -16.15
CA ILE A 341 19.05 14.94 -16.78
C ILE A 341 19.93 16.13 -17.18
N VAL A 342 20.97 16.45 -16.39
CA VAL A 342 21.85 17.61 -16.66
C VAL A 342 23.06 17.23 -17.50
N ILE A 343 23.71 16.10 -17.20
CA ILE A 343 24.99 15.72 -17.82
C ILE A 343 24.78 14.99 -19.16
N GLY A 344 23.68 14.23 -19.29
CA GLY A 344 23.32 13.53 -20.53
C GLY A 344 23.22 14.44 -21.77
N PRO A 345 22.40 15.51 -21.75
CA PRO A 345 22.29 16.39 -22.91
C PRO A 345 23.57 17.19 -23.17
N LEU A 346 24.34 17.53 -22.13
CA LEU A 346 25.63 18.20 -22.29
C LEU A 346 26.66 17.31 -23.00
N GLN A 347 26.67 16.00 -22.73
CA GLN A 347 27.53 15.06 -23.47
C GLN A 347 27.10 14.88 -24.93
N SER A 348 25.79 14.85 -25.22
CA SER A 348 25.30 14.80 -26.60
C SER A 348 25.66 16.08 -27.36
N ILE A 349 25.48 17.26 -26.77
CA ILE A 349 25.86 18.54 -27.36
C ILE A 349 27.38 18.62 -27.58
N TYR A 350 28.18 18.18 -26.60
CA TYR A 350 29.63 18.11 -26.74
C TYR A 350 30.05 17.18 -27.89
N SER A 351 29.42 16.02 -28.05
CA SER A 351 29.72 15.08 -29.15
C SER A 351 29.37 15.66 -30.54
N ILE A 352 28.30 16.45 -30.63
CA ILE A 352 27.87 17.12 -31.87
C ILE A 352 28.84 18.26 -32.21
N ILE A 353 29.27 19.05 -31.23
CA ILE A 353 30.25 20.13 -31.41
C ILE A 353 31.63 19.55 -31.76
N ALA A 354 32.07 18.49 -31.08
CA ALA A 354 33.34 17.83 -31.35
C ALA A 354 33.36 17.14 -32.72
N GLY A 355 32.23 16.59 -33.16
CA GLY A 355 32.05 16.05 -34.50
C GLY A 355 32.06 17.13 -35.59
N TRP A 356 31.51 18.31 -35.31
CA TRP A 356 31.50 19.44 -36.24
C TRP A 356 32.86 20.15 -36.36
N LEU A 357 33.66 20.17 -35.29
CA LEU A 357 35.04 20.67 -35.29
C LEU A 357 36.08 19.63 -35.78
N GLY A 358 35.66 18.42 -36.16
CA GLY A 358 36.56 17.41 -36.72
C GLY A 358 37.59 16.85 -35.73
N TRP A 359 37.37 17.01 -34.42
CA TRP A 359 38.23 16.40 -33.41
C TRP A 359 37.92 14.92 -33.26
N ARG A 360 38.50 14.12 -34.15
CA ARG A 360 38.55 12.67 -34.02
C ARG A 360 39.44 12.34 -32.81
N SER A 361 38.85 11.68 -31.83
CA SER A 361 39.42 11.29 -30.53
C SER A 361 40.56 10.28 -30.65
N GLY A 362 41.70 10.69 -31.23
CA GLY A 362 42.85 9.81 -31.48
C GLY A 362 44.23 10.42 -31.22
N GLU A 363 44.40 11.75 -31.19
CA GLU A 363 45.75 12.36 -31.12
C GLU A 363 46.11 13.02 -29.78
N ILE A 364 45.15 13.23 -28.87
CA ILE A 364 45.41 13.99 -27.63
C ILE A 364 46.16 13.14 -26.57
N LEU A 365 46.06 11.81 -26.63
CA LEU A 365 46.77 10.94 -25.68
C LEU A 365 48.26 10.75 -26.02
N LEU A 366 48.66 10.87 -27.30
CA LEU A 366 50.07 10.73 -27.70
C LEU A 366 50.88 12.00 -27.43
N LEU A 367 50.30 13.19 -27.64
CA LEU A 367 50.99 14.46 -27.37
C LEU A 367 51.15 14.75 -25.86
N ALA A 368 50.24 14.26 -25.01
CA ALA A 368 50.37 14.39 -23.56
C ALA A 368 51.44 13.47 -22.97
N MET A 369 51.63 12.25 -23.52
CA MET A 369 52.71 11.36 -23.05
C MET A 369 54.10 11.80 -23.50
N ILE A 370 54.24 12.37 -24.70
CA ILE A 370 55.56 12.84 -25.18
C ILE A 370 56.04 14.06 -24.36
N ARG A 371 55.12 14.95 -23.95
CA ARG A 371 55.48 16.14 -23.16
C ARG A 371 55.76 15.86 -21.68
N LEU A 372 55.30 14.73 -21.12
CA LEU A 372 55.62 14.36 -19.73
C LEU A 372 57.00 13.67 -19.61
N ARG A 373 57.55 13.13 -20.69
CA ARG A 373 58.85 12.44 -20.69
C ARG A 373 60.06 13.36 -20.87
N GLU A 374 59.86 14.63 -21.21
CA GLU A 374 60.92 15.64 -21.23
C GLU A 374 61.02 16.47 -19.93
N LEU A 375 60.16 16.20 -18.94
CA LEU A 375 60.11 16.94 -17.67
C LEU A 375 60.36 16.07 -16.42
N THR A 376 60.83 14.83 -16.61
CA THR A 376 61.43 13.94 -15.59
C THR A 376 62.61 13.24 -16.20
#